data_AF-A0A0K1E9L9-F1
#
_entry.id   AF-A0A0K1E9L9-F1
#
_cell.length_a   1.000
_cell.length_b   1.000
_cell.length_c   1.000
_cell.angle_alpha   90.00
_cell.angle_beta   90.00
_cell.angle_gamma   90.00
#
_symmetry.space_group_name_H-M   'P 1'
#
loop_
_entity.id
_entity.type
_entity.pdbx_description
1 polymer ?
#
loop_
_entity_poly.entity_id
_entity_poly.type
_entity_poly.pdbx_seq_one_letter_code
_entity_poly.pdbx_strand_id
1 'polypeptide(L)'
;MDDPGGAAQGTIPNLEERAVAGPTDPDVGEMHIDARGVLLKAVHVENRSKILKLRGEAEEVMEAILLLTPDDIAQAGLHPDDIDDLRALILEHRRAMRFFKAAERMADKLRQTTLAHGHEIAGRISEIAAQGQRRARRSPERSGILDALMPLIRYQAAPAKRSWVTRLKNQGSLPDEAPESAMPTRAMPTREEEEPQPASQVG
;
A
#
# COMPACT_ATOMS: atom_id res chain seq x y z
N MET A 1 40.08 10.32 -60.02
CA MET A 1 40.32 10.54 -58.57
C MET A 1 38.93 10.49 -57.99
N ASP A 2 38.48 9.27 -57.75
CA ASP A 2 37.10 8.92 -57.49
C ASP A 2 37.08 8.34 -56.09
N ASP A 3 36.45 9.07 -55.19
CA ASP A 3 36.34 8.72 -53.78
C ASP A 3 34.90 8.19 -53.55
N PRO A 4 34.70 6.87 -53.40
CA PRO A 4 33.38 6.32 -53.12
C PRO A 4 33.05 6.52 -51.64
N GLY A 5 32.20 7.52 -51.37
CA GLY A 5 31.61 7.78 -50.06
C GLY A 5 30.88 6.56 -49.51
N GLY A 6 31.50 5.92 -48.52
CA GLY A 6 30.92 4.83 -47.74
C GLY A 6 29.79 5.35 -46.86
N ALA A 7 28.56 5.06 -47.26
CA ALA A 7 27.38 5.25 -46.41
C ALA A 7 27.45 4.27 -45.23
N ALA A 8 27.70 4.81 -44.04
CA ALA A 8 27.59 4.08 -42.79
C ALA A 8 26.14 3.60 -42.62
N GLN A 9 25.91 2.31 -42.86
CA GLN A 9 24.69 1.64 -42.45
C GLN A 9 24.67 1.63 -40.93
N GLY A 10 23.95 2.59 -40.34
CA GLY A 10 23.61 2.58 -38.94
C GLY A 10 22.76 1.35 -38.65
N THR A 11 23.39 0.31 -38.10
CA THR A 11 22.70 -0.81 -37.48
C THR A 11 21.85 -0.25 -36.35
N ILE A 12 20.55 -0.11 -36.59
CA ILE A 12 19.58 0.21 -35.55
C ILE A 12 19.60 -0.98 -34.57
N PRO A 13 19.88 -0.76 -33.28
CA PRO A 13 19.85 -1.84 -32.31
C PRO A 13 18.42 -2.41 -32.26
N ASN A 14 18.35 -3.72 -32.43
CA ASN A 14 17.13 -4.50 -32.43
C ASN A 14 16.38 -4.28 -31.09
N LEU A 15 15.31 -3.47 -31.12
CA LEU A 15 14.46 -3.15 -29.97
C LEU A 15 13.43 -4.25 -29.66
N GLU A 16 13.42 -5.35 -30.43
CA GLU A 16 12.37 -6.37 -30.39
C GLU A 16 12.46 -7.39 -29.25
N GLU A 17 13.50 -7.36 -28.41
CA GLU A 17 13.64 -8.36 -27.34
C GLU A 17 13.69 -7.75 -25.93
N ARG A 18 13.01 -6.62 -25.73
CA ARG A 18 12.47 -6.35 -24.39
C ARG A 18 11.26 -7.24 -24.22
N ALA A 19 11.52 -8.48 -23.82
CA ALA A 19 10.52 -9.38 -23.27
C ALA A 19 9.56 -8.53 -22.44
N VAL A 20 8.33 -8.40 -22.94
CA VAL A 20 7.24 -7.75 -22.23
C VAL A 20 6.92 -8.69 -21.09
N ALA A 21 7.76 -8.66 -20.05
CA ALA A 21 7.52 -9.29 -18.78
C ALA A 21 6.21 -8.66 -18.31
N GLY A 22 5.11 -9.39 -18.52
CA GLY A 22 3.84 -9.04 -17.93
C GLY A 22 4.03 -8.92 -16.42
N PRO A 23 3.13 -8.24 -15.69
CA PRO A 23 3.20 -8.17 -14.24
C PRO A 23 3.26 -9.60 -13.69
N THR A 24 4.46 -10.04 -13.34
CA THR A 24 4.74 -11.31 -12.73
C THR A 24 4.34 -11.18 -11.28
N ASP A 25 3.67 -12.21 -10.75
CA ASP A 25 3.58 -12.35 -9.31
C ASP A 25 5.01 -12.32 -8.76
N PRO A 26 5.30 -11.51 -7.73
CA PRO A 26 6.65 -11.39 -7.22
C PRO A 26 7.11 -12.76 -6.73
N ASP A 27 8.25 -13.23 -7.22
CA ASP A 27 8.83 -14.49 -6.78
C ASP A 27 9.11 -14.46 -5.28
N VAL A 28 9.25 -15.65 -4.68
CA VAL A 28 9.58 -15.76 -3.26
C VAL A 28 10.95 -15.12 -3.02
N GLY A 29 10.95 -13.92 -2.43
CA GLY A 29 12.16 -13.12 -2.17
C GLY A 29 12.22 -11.83 -2.99
N GLU A 30 11.39 -11.66 -4.02
CA GLU A 30 11.29 -10.38 -4.73
C GLU A 30 10.63 -9.33 -3.84
N MET A 31 11.32 -8.18 -3.73
CA MET A 31 10.89 -7.02 -2.94
C MET A 31 10.33 -5.89 -3.80
N HIS A 32 10.16 -6.13 -5.11
CA HIS A 32 9.63 -5.15 -6.06
C HIS A 32 8.53 -5.80 -6.90
N ILE A 33 7.60 -4.99 -7.39
CA ILE A 33 6.59 -5.40 -8.39
C ILE A 33 6.75 -4.46 -9.57
N ASP A 34 6.92 -5.01 -10.78
CA ASP A 34 6.96 -4.20 -11.98
C ASP A 34 5.54 -3.85 -12.45
N ALA A 35 5.25 -2.55 -12.50
CA ALA A 35 3.97 -2.01 -12.93
C ALA A 35 3.99 -1.49 -14.38
N ARG A 36 5.14 -1.52 -15.08
CA ARG A 36 5.31 -0.88 -16.40
C ARG A 36 4.34 -1.39 -17.46
N GLY A 37 3.84 -2.61 -17.31
CA GLY A 37 2.87 -3.23 -18.23
C GLY A 37 1.40 -2.91 -17.95
N VAL A 38 1.07 -2.11 -16.93
CA VAL A 38 -0.32 -1.84 -16.49
C VAL A 38 -0.67 -0.38 -16.71
N LEU A 39 -1.70 -0.12 -17.51
CA LEU A 39 -2.26 1.22 -17.69
C LEU A 39 -3.27 1.49 -16.58
N LEU A 40 -2.96 2.46 -15.71
CA LEU A 40 -3.85 2.86 -14.63
C LEU A 40 -4.89 3.86 -15.15
N LYS A 41 -6.17 3.50 -15.05
CA LYS A 41 -7.30 4.37 -15.37
C LYS A 41 -7.88 4.88 -14.05
N ALA A 42 -7.93 6.20 -13.88
CA ALA A 42 -8.50 6.82 -12.69
C ALA A 42 -10.01 6.99 -12.84
N VAL A 43 -10.77 6.58 -11.81
CA VAL A 43 -12.22 6.77 -11.74
C VAL A 43 -12.52 7.64 -10.53
N HIS A 44 -13.19 8.76 -10.78
CA HIS A 44 -13.72 9.63 -9.73
C HIS A 44 -14.66 8.86 -8.80
N VAL A 45 -14.59 9.15 -7.49
CA VAL A 45 -15.31 8.39 -6.46
C VAL A 45 -16.83 8.45 -6.70
N GLU A 46 -17.35 9.58 -7.17
CA GLU A 46 -18.77 9.80 -7.46
C GLU A 46 -19.29 8.91 -8.62
N ASN A 47 -18.37 8.42 -9.47
CA ASN A 47 -18.72 7.62 -10.64
C ASN A 47 -18.51 6.12 -10.45
N ARG A 48 -17.92 5.67 -9.33
CA ARG A 48 -17.59 4.24 -9.11
C ARG A 48 -18.81 3.32 -9.25
N SER A 49 -19.93 3.69 -8.65
CA SER A 49 -21.17 2.88 -8.71
C SER A 49 -21.75 2.78 -10.12
N LYS A 50 -21.51 3.79 -10.98
CA LYS A 50 -22.00 3.82 -12.36
C LYS A 50 -21.17 2.95 -13.30
N ILE A 51 -19.92 2.65 -12.92
CA ILE A 51 -18.95 1.92 -13.75
C ILE A 51 -18.94 0.42 -13.44
N LEU A 52 -19.36 0.02 -12.24
CA LEU A 52 -19.54 -1.39 -11.87
C LEU A 52 -20.77 -1.99 -12.59
N LYS A 53 -20.57 -2.44 -13.84
CA LYS A 53 -21.61 -3.12 -14.64
C LYS A 53 -21.33 -4.60 -14.90
N LEU A 54 -20.14 -5.09 -14.55
CA LEU A 54 -19.81 -6.52 -14.70
C LEU A 54 -20.61 -7.33 -13.69
N ARG A 55 -21.25 -8.40 -14.18
CA ARG A 55 -22.01 -9.35 -13.36
C ARG A 55 -21.08 -10.43 -12.79
N GLY A 56 -21.60 -11.26 -11.88
CA GLY A 56 -20.81 -12.32 -11.24
C GLY A 56 -20.24 -13.33 -12.23
N GLU A 57 -20.94 -13.55 -13.36
CA GLU A 57 -20.58 -14.51 -14.40
C GLU A 57 -19.61 -13.93 -15.46
N ALA A 58 -19.12 -12.70 -15.27
CA ALA A 58 -18.34 -12.00 -16.29
C ALA A 58 -17.07 -12.75 -16.71
N GLU A 59 -16.40 -13.43 -15.79
CA GLU A 59 -15.15 -14.15 -16.08
C GLU A 59 -15.37 -15.32 -17.05
N GLU A 60 -16.47 -16.07 -16.89
CA GLU A 60 -16.82 -17.19 -17.78
C GLU A 60 -17.13 -16.68 -19.20
N VAL A 61 -17.85 -15.55 -19.30
CA VAL A 61 -18.16 -14.91 -20.58
C VAL A 61 -16.89 -14.39 -21.26
N MET A 62 -16.00 -13.75 -20.51
CA MET A 62 -14.71 -13.26 -21.02
C MET A 62 -13.85 -14.41 -21.56
N GLU A 63 -13.81 -15.55 -20.87
CA GLU A 63 -13.09 -16.73 -21.33
C GLU A 63 -13.70 -17.29 -22.63
N ALA A 64 -15.03 -17.38 -22.70
CA ALA A 64 -15.71 -17.83 -23.93
C ALA A 64 -15.36 -16.93 -25.14
N ILE A 65 -15.33 -15.60 -24.97
CA ILE A 65 -14.95 -14.65 -26.02
C ILE A 65 -13.51 -14.85 -26.50
N LEU A 66 -12.58 -15.12 -25.58
CA LEU A 66 -11.18 -15.41 -25.93
C LEU A 66 -11.02 -16.70 -26.72
N LEU A 67 -11.93 -17.67 -26.54
CA LEU A 67 -11.89 -18.98 -27.19
C LEU A 67 -12.63 -19.04 -28.54
N LEU A 68 -13.39 -18.01 -28.92
CA LEU A 68 -14.12 -17.99 -30.19
C LEU A 68 -13.19 -18.16 -31.40
N THR A 69 -13.52 -19.07 -32.32
CA THR A 69 -12.79 -19.20 -33.58
C THR A 69 -13.28 -18.20 -34.63
N PRO A 70 -12.52 -17.93 -35.70
CA PRO A 70 -13.02 -17.11 -36.81
C PRO A 70 -14.31 -17.65 -37.43
N ASP A 71 -14.47 -18.98 -37.48
CA ASP A 71 -15.68 -19.63 -38.00
C ASP A 71 -16.88 -19.38 -37.07
N ASP A 72 -16.70 -19.47 -35.74
CA ASP A 72 -17.74 -19.15 -34.76
C ASP A 72 -18.18 -17.69 -34.87
N ILE A 73 -17.22 -16.77 -35.04
CA ILE A 73 -17.47 -15.33 -35.22
C ILE A 73 -18.28 -15.08 -36.49
N ALA A 74 -17.88 -15.68 -37.61
CA ALA A 74 -18.58 -15.56 -38.88
C ALA A 74 -19.99 -16.15 -38.83
N GLN A 75 -20.14 -17.35 -38.22
CA GLN A 75 -21.43 -18.01 -38.07
C GLN A 75 -22.39 -17.23 -37.15
N ALA A 76 -21.87 -16.58 -36.11
CA ALA A 76 -22.64 -15.73 -35.22
C ALA A 76 -22.98 -14.36 -35.82
N GLY A 77 -22.41 -14.00 -36.99
CA GLY A 77 -22.61 -12.70 -37.62
C GLY A 77 -21.98 -11.54 -36.84
N LEU A 78 -20.90 -11.80 -36.10
CA LEU A 78 -20.18 -10.80 -35.31
C LEU A 78 -19.09 -10.15 -36.15
N HIS A 79 -18.81 -8.87 -35.90
CA HIS A 79 -17.72 -8.17 -36.59
C HIS A 79 -16.37 -8.59 -35.97
N PRO A 80 -15.37 -9.07 -36.76
CA PRO A 80 -14.08 -9.52 -36.23
C PRO A 80 -13.36 -8.44 -35.42
N ASP A 81 -13.33 -7.20 -35.92
CA ASP A 81 -12.62 -6.10 -35.25
C ASP A 81 -13.20 -5.79 -33.86
N ASP A 82 -14.53 -5.84 -33.69
CA ASP A 82 -15.16 -5.61 -32.37
C ASP A 82 -14.77 -6.70 -31.37
N ILE A 83 -14.62 -7.94 -31.85
CA ILE A 83 -14.19 -9.08 -31.01
C ILE A 83 -12.72 -8.93 -30.64
N ASP A 84 -11.86 -8.51 -31.56
CA ASP A 84 -10.44 -8.30 -31.28
C ASP A 84 -10.21 -7.13 -30.31
N ASP A 85 -10.94 -6.03 -30.47
CA ASP A 85 -10.94 -4.91 -29.52
C ASP A 85 -11.41 -5.37 -28.12
N LEU A 86 -12.48 -6.16 -28.06
CA LEU A 86 -12.97 -6.70 -26.80
C LEU A 86 -11.97 -7.66 -26.15
N ARG A 87 -11.30 -8.51 -26.92
CA ARG A 87 -10.23 -9.39 -26.44
C ARG A 87 -9.07 -8.60 -25.87
N ALA A 88 -8.65 -7.53 -26.53
CA ALA A 88 -7.61 -6.65 -26.03
C ALA A 88 -7.99 -6.04 -24.67
N LEU A 89 -9.24 -5.56 -24.52
CA LEU A 89 -9.76 -5.04 -23.25
C LEU A 89 -9.82 -6.11 -22.16
N ILE A 90 -10.23 -7.34 -22.48
CA ILE A 90 -10.25 -8.46 -21.53
C ILE A 90 -8.84 -8.78 -21.03
N LEU A 91 -7.86 -8.83 -21.93
CA LEU A 91 -6.47 -9.10 -21.57
C LEU A 91 -5.86 -7.97 -20.74
N GLU A 92 -6.18 -6.70 -21.04
CA GLU A 92 -5.80 -5.55 -20.22
C GLU A 92 -6.43 -5.63 -18.82
N HIS A 93 -7.72 -5.96 -18.72
CA HIS A 93 -8.42 -6.16 -17.46
C HIS A 93 -7.79 -7.25 -16.60
N ARG A 94 -7.54 -8.44 -17.17
CA ARG A 94 -6.88 -9.56 -16.48
C ARG A 94 -5.47 -9.20 -16.01
N ARG A 95 -4.74 -8.41 -16.79
CA ARG A 95 -3.41 -7.92 -16.42
C ARG A 95 -3.48 -6.97 -15.21
N ALA A 96 -4.43 -6.03 -15.23
CA ALA A 96 -4.67 -5.13 -14.11
C ALA A 96 -5.10 -5.88 -12.84
N MET A 97 -5.97 -6.89 -12.97
CA MET A 97 -6.41 -7.72 -11.83
C MET A 97 -5.27 -8.54 -11.22
N ARG A 98 -4.39 -9.13 -12.04
CA ARG A 98 -3.19 -9.82 -11.55
C ARG A 98 -2.27 -8.88 -10.77
N PHE A 99 -1.98 -7.71 -11.34
CA PHE A 99 -1.17 -6.69 -10.66
C PHE A 99 -1.83 -6.23 -9.34
N PHE A 100 -3.14 -6.03 -9.33
CA PHE A 100 -3.88 -5.68 -8.12
C PHE A 100 -3.71 -6.72 -7.01
N LYS A 101 -3.82 -8.02 -7.34
CA LYS A 101 -3.59 -9.11 -6.38
C LYS A 101 -2.14 -9.16 -5.88
N ALA A 102 -1.16 -8.93 -6.75
CA ALA A 102 0.23 -8.82 -6.35
C ALA A 102 0.44 -7.64 -5.37
N ALA A 103 -0.18 -6.49 -5.65
CA ALA A 103 -0.12 -5.30 -4.78
C ALA A 103 -0.77 -5.54 -3.41
N GLU A 104 -1.92 -6.23 -3.34
CA GLU A 104 -2.54 -6.64 -2.07
C GLU A 104 -1.58 -7.50 -1.23
N ARG A 105 -0.93 -8.50 -1.84
CA ARG A 105 0.06 -9.35 -1.14
C ARG A 105 1.26 -8.55 -0.65
N MET A 106 1.75 -7.58 -1.43
CA MET A 106 2.85 -6.71 -1.03
C MET A 106 2.46 -5.83 0.15
N ALA A 107 1.24 -5.26 0.14
CA ALA A 107 0.73 -4.47 1.25
C ALA A 107 0.67 -5.31 2.55
N ASP A 108 0.24 -6.57 2.45
CA ASP A 108 0.25 -7.49 3.59
C ASP A 108 1.67 -7.79 4.10
N LYS A 109 2.64 -8.04 3.21
CA LYS A 109 4.06 -8.22 3.60
C LYS A 109 4.63 -6.97 4.29
N LEU A 110 4.31 -5.77 3.80
CA LEU A 110 4.71 -4.51 4.44
C LEU A 110 4.09 -4.34 5.82
N ARG A 111 2.82 -4.73 5.98
CA ARG A 111 2.15 -4.74 7.28
C ARG A 111 2.83 -5.69 8.26
N GLN A 112 3.15 -6.91 7.82
CA GLN A 112 3.88 -7.89 8.64
C GLN A 112 5.27 -7.37 9.04
N THR A 113 5.98 -6.75 8.11
CA THR A 113 7.30 -6.12 8.37
C THR A 113 7.19 -5.02 9.42
N THR A 114 6.16 -4.18 9.34
CA THR A 114 5.89 -3.13 10.33
C THR A 114 5.64 -3.72 11.72
N LEU A 115 4.89 -4.84 11.81
CA LEU A 115 4.66 -5.54 13.07
C LEU A 115 5.96 -6.14 13.64
N ALA A 116 6.79 -6.75 12.78
CA ALA A 116 8.07 -7.31 13.18
C ALA A 116 9.02 -6.24 13.74
N HIS A 117 9.17 -5.12 13.03
CA HIS A 117 9.94 -3.97 13.52
C HIS A 117 9.35 -3.40 14.81
N GLY A 118 8.03 -3.31 14.92
CA GLY A 118 7.35 -2.86 16.14
C GLY A 118 7.71 -3.73 17.35
N HIS A 119 7.75 -5.06 17.16
CA HIS A 119 8.17 -5.99 18.20
C HIS A 119 9.63 -5.78 18.61
N GLU A 120 10.54 -5.66 17.64
CA GLU A 120 11.97 -5.44 17.92
C GLU A 120 12.20 -4.11 18.66
N ILE A 121 11.57 -3.03 18.20
CA ILE A 121 11.63 -1.71 18.83
C ILE A 121 11.14 -1.79 20.29
N ALA A 122 10.02 -2.46 20.54
CA ALA A 122 9.48 -2.65 21.89
C ALA A 122 10.45 -3.43 22.81
N GLY A 123 11.11 -4.46 22.26
CA GLY A 123 12.18 -5.19 22.95
C GLY A 123 13.34 -4.28 23.35
N ARG A 124 13.87 -3.50 22.40
CA ARG A 124 14.97 -2.55 22.62
C ARG A 124 14.59 -1.47 23.64
N ILE A 125 13.38 -0.93 23.58
CA ILE A 125 12.86 0.03 24.58
C ILE A 125 12.88 -0.58 25.98
N SER A 126 12.39 -1.81 26.12
CA SER A 126 12.33 -2.51 27.40
C SER A 126 13.73 -2.76 27.97
N GLU A 127 14.67 -3.16 27.12
CA GLU A 127 16.05 -3.35 27.51
C GLU A 127 16.70 -2.04 27.98
N ILE A 128 16.56 -0.96 27.22
CA ILE A 128 17.10 0.37 27.56
C ILE A 128 16.52 0.85 28.90
N ALA A 129 15.20 0.71 29.10
CA ALA A 129 14.55 1.08 30.36
C ALA A 129 15.12 0.29 31.54
N ALA A 130 15.29 -1.04 31.39
CA ALA A 130 15.84 -1.89 32.44
C ALA A 130 17.32 -1.57 32.73
N GLN A 131 18.13 -1.35 31.70
CA GLN A 131 19.53 -0.92 31.84
C GLN A 131 19.63 0.43 32.56
N GLY A 132 18.80 1.40 32.17
CA GLY A 132 18.76 2.72 32.78
C GLY A 132 18.34 2.70 34.25
N GLN A 133 17.32 1.89 34.60
CA GLN A 133 16.94 1.66 36.00
C GLN A 133 18.09 1.02 36.81
N ARG A 134 18.78 0.03 36.24
CA ARG A 134 19.95 -0.60 36.90
C ARG A 134 21.06 0.41 37.16
N ARG A 135 21.35 1.31 36.21
CA ARG A 135 22.34 2.39 36.35
C ARG A 135 21.92 3.42 37.40
N ALA A 136 20.67 3.87 37.36
CA ALA A 136 20.14 4.86 38.31
C ALA A 136 20.24 4.38 39.77
N ARG A 137 20.09 3.08 40.04
CA ARG A 137 20.25 2.51 41.40
C ARG A 137 21.66 2.64 41.98
N ARG A 138 22.68 2.80 41.13
CA ARG A 138 24.10 2.87 41.54
C ARG A 138 24.71 4.26 41.37
N SER A 139 23.99 5.20 40.76
CA SER A 139 24.47 6.55 40.47
C SER A 139 24.09 7.52 41.60
N PRO A 140 24.97 8.45 41.99
CA PRO A 140 24.59 9.57 42.86
C PRO A 140 23.54 10.49 42.20
N GLU A 141 23.50 10.56 40.87
CA GLU A 141 22.54 11.37 40.09
C GLU A 141 21.27 10.59 39.72
N ARG A 142 20.76 9.79 40.66
CA ARG A 142 19.64 8.87 40.40
C ARG A 142 18.40 9.58 39.84
N SER A 143 18.01 10.72 40.41
CA SER A 143 16.79 11.45 40.03
C SER A 143 16.82 11.88 38.57
N GLY A 144 17.90 12.55 38.14
CA GLY A 144 18.06 13.02 36.76
C GLY A 144 17.99 11.89 35.73
N ILE A 145 18.59 10.73 36.03
CA ILE A 145 18.53 9.56 35.14
C ILE A 145 17.11 9.00 35.06
N LEU A 146 16.41 8.86 36.19
CA LEU A 146 15.05 8.33 36.20
C LEU A 146 14.05 9.27 35.54
N ASP A 147 14.21 10.58 35.72
CA ASP A 147 13.36 11.58 35.09
C ASP A 147 13.51 11.56 33.56
N ALA A 148 14.74 11.47 33.06
CA ALA A 148 15.00 11.34 31.62
C ALA A 148 14.40 10.06 31.00
N LEU A 149 14.33 8.97 31.77
CA LEU A 149 13.81 7.68 31.31
C LEU A 149 12.32 7.46 31.62
N MET A 150 11.68 8.42 32.29
CA MET A 150 10.28 8.31 32.73
C MET A 150 9.31 7.93 31.61
N PRO A 151 9.42 8.46 30.36
CA PRO A 151 8.55 8.04 29.26
C PRO A 151 8.67 6.54 28.94
N LEU A 152 9.90 5.99 28.94
CA LEU A 152 10.14 4.57 28.65
C LEU A 152 9.62 3.68 29.77
N ILE A 153 9.81 4.10 31.02
CA ILE A 153 9.30 3.40 32.21
C ILE A 153 7.77 3.35 32.18
N ARG A 154 7.11 4.47 31.85
CA ARG A 154 5.65 4.54 31.70
C ARG A 154 5.15 3.63 30.58
N TYR A 155 5.84 3.62 29.43
CA TYR A 155 5.52 2.72 28.32
C TYR A 155 5.57 1.25 28.75
N GLN A 156 6.65 0.83 29.41
CA GLN A 156 6.81 -0.55 29.90
C GLN A 156 5.77 -0.93 30.96
N ALA A 157 5.38 0.01 31.83
CA ALA A 157 4.39 -0.25 32.89
C ALA A 157 2.93 -0.24 32.39
N ALA A 158 2.66 0.27 31.19
CA ALA A 158 1.31 0.43 30.67
C ALA A 158 0.52 -0.90 30.56
N PRO A 159 1.08 -2.04 30.10
CA PRO A 159 0.35 -3.31 30.06
C PRO A 159 -0.04 -3.81 31.45
N ALA A 160 0.86 -3.72 32.43
CA ALA A 160 0.58 -4.10 33.81
C ALA A 160 -0.52 -3.22 34.43
N LYS A 161 -0.47 -1.91 34.20
CA LYS A 161 -1.51 -0.97 34.63
C LYS A 161 -2.87 -1.32 34.02
N ARG A 162 -2.93 -1.61 32.72
CA ARG A 162 -4.17 -2.03 32.04
C ARG A 162 -4.72 -3.32 32.62
N SER A 163 -3.89 -4.34 32.79
CA SER A 163 -4.31 -5.64 33.37
C SER A 163 -4.86 -5.47 34.79
N TRP A 164 -4.20 -4.66 35.62
CA TRP A 164 -4.65 -4.35 36.97
C TRP A 164 -6.01 -3.63 36.96
N VAL A 165 -6.18 -2.61 36.11
CA VAL A 165 -7.46 -1.90 35.94
C VAL A 165 -8.57 -2.86 35.51
N THR A 166 -8.31 -3.75 34.53
CA THR A 166 -9.31 -4.74 34.08
C THR A 166 -9.70 -5.70 35.20
N ARG A 167 -8.75 -6.17 36.00
CA ARG A 167 -9.06 -7.05 37.16
C ARG A 167 -9.96 -6.37 38.18
N LEU A 168 -9.66 -5.12 38.51
CA LEU A 168 -10.47 -4.33 39.45
C LEU A 168 -11.89 -4.07 38.94
N LYS A 169 -12.05 -3.78 37.64
CA LYS A 169 -13.37 -3.63 37.01
C LYS A 169 -14.17 -4.94 37.12
N ASN A 170 -13.54 -6.07 36.81
CA ASN A 170 -14.19 -7.38 36.87
C ASN A 170 -14.53 -7.83 38.30
N GLN A 171 -13.81 -7.31 39.31
CA GLN A 171 -14.07 -7.58 40.73
C GLN A 171 -15.13 -6.62 41.33
N GLY A 172 -15.74 -5.74 40.52
CA GLY A 172 -16.73 -4.77 40.99
C GLY A 172 -16.20 -3.77 42.02
N SER A 173 -14.87 -3.65 42.12
CA SER A 173 -14.19 -2.88 43.16
C SER A 173 -13.82 -1.46 42.72
N LEU A 174 -14.13 -1.10 41.48
CA LEU A 174 -13.99 0.27 40.98
C LEU A 174 -15.38 0.93 40.94
N PRO A 175 -15.54 2.14 41.52
CA PRO A 175 -16.75 2.91 41.34
C PRO A 175 -16.97 3.20 39.85
N ASP A 176 -18.21 3.11 39.41
CA ASP A 176 -18.63 3.18 37.99
C ASP A 176 -18.43 4.58 37.35
N GLU A 177 -17.78 5.50 38.06
CA GLU A 177 -17.50 6.86 37.62
C GLU A 177 -16.01 7.19 37.72
N ALA A 178 -15.33 7.14 36.57
CA ALA A 178 -14.48 8.26 36.18
C ALA A 178 -14.39 8.31 34.65
N PRO A 179 -14.64 9.48 34.05
CA PRO A 179 -14.78 9.63 32.62
C PRO A 179 -13.47 9.28 31.94
N GLU A 180 -13.65 8.59 30.82
CA GLU A 180 -12.72 8.38 29.72
C GLU A 180 -12.20 9.74 29.21
N SER A 181 -11.31 10.37 29.98
CA SER A 181 -10.53 11.51 29.52
C SER A 181 -9.53 11.00 28.50
N ALA A 182 -9.97 11.05 27.24
CA ALA A 182 -9.17 11.47 26.10
C ALA A 182 -7.78 10.83 26.03
N MET A 183 -7.71 9.60 25.51
CA MET A 183 -6.63 9.38 24.55
C MET A 183 -6.97 10.25 23.33
N PRO A 184 -6.13 11.23 22.95
CA PRO A 184 -6.40 12.01 21.76
C PRO A 184 -6.45 11.05 20.58
N THR A 185 -7.63 10.89 20.02
CA THR A 185 -7.79 10.51 18.63
C THR A 185 -6.85 11.43 17.86
N ARG A 186 -5.83 10.85 17.25
CA ARG A 186 -4.93 11.55 16.33
C ARG A 186 -5.77 11.98 15.14
N ALA A 187 -6.48 13.09 15.28
CA ALA A 187 -7.01 13.86 14.17
C ALA A 187 -5.78 14.28 13.37
N MET A 188 -5.68 13.72 12.18
CA MET A 188 -4.71 14.14 11.18
C MET A 188 -4.92 15.65 10.92
N PRO A 189 -3.86 16.41 10.67
CA PRO A 189 -3.96 17.85 10.48
C PRO A 189 -4.84 18.16 9.26
N THR A 190 -5.97 18.81 9.47
CA THR A 190 -6.64 19.59 8.43
C THR A 190 -5.73 20.79 8.18
N ARG A 191 -4.92 20.69 7.12
CA ARG A 191 -4.22 21.83 6.52
C ARG A 191 -5.31 22.68 5.88
N GLU A 192 -5.85 23.63 6.63
CA GLU A 192 -6.63 24.72 6.05
C GLU A 192 -5.69 25.45 5.08
N GLU A 193 -5.99 25.30 3.80
CA GLU A 193 -5.42 26.10 2.73
C GLU A 193 -5.84 27.54 2.97
N GLU A 194 -4.85 28.37 3.31
CA GLU A 194 -4.96 29.82 3.37
C GLU A 194 -5.27 30.30 1.94
N GLU A 195 -6.54 30.64 1.69
CA GLU A 195 -6.98 31.32 0.47
C GLU A 195 -6.17 32.62 0.31
N PRO A 196 -5.50 32.84 -0.85
CA PRO A 196 -4.87 34.12 -1.11
C PRO A 196 -5.95 35.20 -1.28
N GLN A 197 -5.98 36.16 -0.36
CA GLN A 197 -6.76 37.38 -0.51
C GLN A 197 -6.29 38.17 -1.74
N PRO A 198 -7.18 38.56 -2.67
CA PRO A 198 -6.87 39.56 -3.67
C PRO A 198 -7.02 40.95 -3.04
N ALA A 199 -5.90 41.59 -2.69
CA ALA A 199 -5.89 42.99 -2.24
C ALA A 199 -5.41 43.93 -3.37
N SER A 200 -6.40 44.64 -3.91
CA SER A 200 -6.35 46.04 -4.31
C SER A 200 -5.58 46.46 -5.57
N GLN A 201 -6.40 46.82 -6.57
CA GLN A 201 -6.18 47.97 -7.42
C GLN A 201 -5.72 49.20 -6.62
N VAL A 202 -4.58 49.78 -7.01
CA VAL A 202 -4.29 51.21 -6.85
C VAL A 202 -3.42 51.64 -8.04
N GLY A 203 -3.93 52.56 -8.87
CA GLY A 203 -3.16 53.30 -9.88
C GLY A 203 -3.50 52.97 -11.32
#